data_AF-A0A961IYW8-F1
#
_entry.id   AF-A0A961IYW8-F1
#
_cell.length_a   1.000
_cell.length_b   1.000
_cell.length_c   1.000
_cell.angle_alpha   90.00
_cell.angle_beta   90.00
_cell.angle_gamma   90.00
#
_symmetry.space_group_name_H-M   'P 1'
#
loop_
_entity.id
_entity.type
_entity.pdbx_description
1 polymer ?
#
loop_
_entity_poly.entity_id
_entity_poly.type
_entity_poly.pdbx_seq_one_letter_code
_entity_poly.pdbx_strand_id
1 'polypeptide(L)'
;MLKRLFSEGFRVFFLGAGLFAIFAMGWWEIYLGVHYTGGMVTRVPFAMAPHEWHAHEMVFGYGSAALGGFLLTAVPNWTGAAGARHWFIGLAAAVWLAGRVALWVSGSLPPGLVAAVDLAFLPILWVKIAGLLLRRPKPQNLVFLGFVTLFWLANLAMHLGWAGIWDGGEISGARAGIGALAGMILVIGGRVGPAFTRNAMHRDGVPEAALPRDWPGFTPVMIVLAALLPLSALMLP
;
A
#
# COMPACT_ATOMS: atom_id res chain seq x y z
N MET A 1 14.19 -23.44 6.32
CA MET A 1 13.28 -22.74 5.39
C MET A 1 12.69 -21.46 6.00
N LEU A 2 12.05 -21.53 7.18
CA LEU A 2 11.43 -20.37 7.85
C LEU A 2 12.37 -19.17 8.08
N LYS A 3 13.61 -19.40 8.56
CA LYS A 3 14.60 -18.32 8.75
C LYS A 3 14.95 -17.56 7.45
N ARG A 4 14.86 -18.20 6.28
CA ARG A 4 15.11 -17.55 4.96
C ARG A 4 13.91 -16.76 4.47
N LEU A 5 12.70 -17.14 4.89
CA LEU A 5 11.49 -16.41 4.50
C LEU A 5 11.44 -15.06 5.22
N PHE A 6 11.70 -15.04 6.53
CA PHE A 6 11.67 -13.84 7.37
C PHE A 6 12.96 -13.00 7.36
N SER A 7 13.92 -13.30 6.49
CA SER A 7 15.20 -12.58 6.48
C SER A 7 15.08 -11.19 5.87
N GLU A 8 14.21 -11.01 4.88
CA GLU A 8 14.06 -9.78 4.10
C GLU A 8 12.60 -9.40 3.95
N GLY A 9 12.29 -8.10 4.05
CA GLY A 9 10.92 -7.60 3.96
C GLY A 9 10.22 -8.00 2.66
N PHE A 10 10.91 -7.84 1.51
CA PHE A 10 10.34 -8.19 0.20
C PHE A 10 9.91 -9.65 0.11
N ARG A 11 10.64 -10.58 0.74
CA ARG A 11 10.36 -12.02 0.63
C ARG A 11 9.03 -12.38 1.27
N VAL A 12 8.76 -11.82 2.44
CA VAL A 12 7.51 -12.08 3.17
C VAL A 12 6.36 -11.35 2.50
N PHE A 13 6.53 -10.06 2.27
CA PHE A 13 5.42 -9.20 1.90
C PHE A 13 5.03 -9.29 0.42
N PHE A 14 5.98 -9.47 -0.52
CA PHE A 14 5.58 -9.72 -1.93
C PHE A 14 5.02 -11.12 -2.13
N LEU A 15 5.54 -12.13 -1.42
CA LEU A 15 4.91 -13.46 -1.42
C LEU A 15 3.51 -13.39 -0.81
N GLY A 16 3.36 -12.71 0.32
CA GLY A 16 2.07 -12.47 0.97
C GLY A 16 1.10 -11.75 0.05
N ALA A 17 1.53 -10.68 -0.63
CA ALA A 17 0.73 -9.98 -1.63
C ALA A 17 0.28 -10.92 -2.77
N GLY A 18 1.19 -11.70 -3.35
CA GLY A 18 0.85 -12.62 -4.44
C GLY A 18 -0.13 -13.71 -4.03
N LEU A 19 0.12 -14.38 -2.89
CA LEU A 19 -0.78 -15.40 -2.37
C LEU A 19 -2.15 -14.82 -2.00
N PHE A 20 -2.16 -13.62 -1.41
CA PHE A 20 -3.40 -12.96 -1.02
C PHE A 20 -4.20 -12.48 -2.24
N ALA A 21 -3.53 -12.00 -3.29
CA ALA A 21 -4.20 -11.64 -4.54
C ALA A 21 -4.89 -12.85 -5.18
N ILE A 22 -4.24 -14.02 -5.22
CA ILE A 22 -4.85 -15.26 -5.71
C ILE A 22 -6.10 -15.59 -4.90
N PHE A 23 -6.02 -15.49 -3.58
CA PHE A 23 -7.17 -15.74 -2.70
C PHE A 23 -8.31 -14.74 -2.92
N ALA A 24 -8.03 -13.43 -2.84
CA ALA A 24 -9.03 -12.38 -2.92
C ALA A 24 -9.70 -12.32 -4.30
N MET A 25 -8.92 -12.45 -5.38
CA MET A 25 -9.44 -12.53 -6.74
C MET A 25 -10.21 -13.82 -6.96
N GLY A 26 -9.71 -14.96 -6.48
CA GLY A 26 -10.42 -16.24 -6.59
C GLY A 26 -11.81 -16.17 -5.95
N TRP A 27 -11.93 -15.57 -4.75
CA TRP A 27 -13.23 -15.38 -4.12
C TRP A 27 -14.14 -14.42 -4.91
N TRP A 28 -13.58 -13.31 -5.42
CA TRP A 28 -14.31 -12.36 -6.23
C TRP A 28 -14.84 -12.97 -7.53
N GLU A 29 -14.02 -13.75 -8.24
CA GLU A 29 -14.40 -14.44 -9.46
C GLU A 29 -15.47 -15.51 -9.20
N ILE A 30 -15.37 -16.26 -8.09
CA ILE A 30 -16.42 -17.20 -7.67
C ILE A 30 -17.73 -16.44 -7.43
N TYR A 31 -17.69 -15.32 -6.69
CA TYR A 31 -18.86 -14.51 -6.43
C TYR A 31 -19.53 -14.03 -7.73
N LEU A 32 -18.74 -13.49 -8.67
CA LEU A 32 -19.26 -13.06 -9.98
C LEU A 32 -19.77 -14.23 -10.83
N GLY A 33 -19.07 -15.36 -10.83
CA GLY A 33 -19.46 -16.55 -11.59
C GLY A 33 -20.79 -17.14 -11.13
N VAL A 34 -21.02 -17.21 -9.81
CA VAL A 34 -22.32 -17.64 -9.25
C VAL A 34 -23.45 -16.74 -9.75
N HIS A 35 -23.28 -15.41 -9.67
CA HIS A 35 -24.30 -14.46 -10.12
C HIS A 35 -24.52 -14.49 -11.64
N TYR A 36 -23.45 -14.65 -12.43
CA TYR A 36 -23.53 -14.77 -13.88
C TYR A 36 -24.37 -15.98 -14.31
N THR A 37 -24.30 -17.09 -13.58
CA THR A 37 -25.10 -18.31 -13.83
C THR A 37 -26.54 -18.25 -13.26
N GLY A 38 -26.95 -17.11 -12.70
CA GLY A 38 -28.26 -16.92 -12.07
C GLY A 38 -28.37 -17.45 -10.63
N GLY A 39 -27.26 -17.86 -10.02
CA GLY A 39 -27.19 -18.21 -8.61
C GLY A 39 -27.12 -16.97 -7.71
N MET A 40 -27.38 -17.16 -6.41
CA MET A 40 -27.31 -16.10 -5.40
C MET A 40 -26.42 -16.54 -4.23
N VAL A 41 -25.45 -15.71 -3.88
CA VAL A 41 -24.63 -15.91 -2.67
C VAL A 41 -25.37 -15.28 -1.48
N THR A 42 -25.96 -16.12 -0.63
CA THR A 42 -26.80 -15.65 0.49
C THR A 42 -26.05 -15.52 1.81
N ARG A 43 -24.86 -16.11 1.92
CA ARG A 43 -24.03 -16.06 3.12
C ARG A 43 -22.56 -15.90 2.75
N VAL A 44 -21.93 -14.92 3.37
CA VAL A 44 -20.50 -14.64 3.30
C VAL A 44 -19.97 -14.49 4.73
N PRO A 45 -18.69 -14.78 4.99
CA PRO A 45 -18.13 -14.70 6.34
C PRO A 45 -17.86 -13.25 6.79
N PHE A 46 -17.86 -12.30 5.86
CA PHE A 46 -17.63 -10.88 6.09
C PHE A 46 -18.94 -10.07 6.06
N ALA A 47 -18.96 -8.93 6.75
CA ALA A 47 -20.15 -8.08 6.88
C ALA A 47 -20.24 -6.96 5.82
N MET A 48 -19.12 -6.58 5.19
CA MET A 48 -19.12 -5.61 4.08
C MET A 48 -19.89 -6.16 2.88
N ALA A 49 -20.43 -5.27 2.04
CA ALA A 49 -20.96 -5.69 0.75
C ALA A 49 -19.83 -6.37 -0.07
N PRO A 50 -20.09 -7.44 -0.84
CA PRO A 50 -19.03 -8.19 -1.51
C PRO A 50 -18.09 -7.36 -2.41
N HIS A 51 -18.63 -6.32 -3.05
CA HIS A 51 -17.84 -5.41 -3.89
C HIS A 51 -16.97 -4.45 -3.05
N GLU A 52 -17.45 -4.01 -1.88
CA GLU A 52 -16.68 -3.22 -0.91
C GLU A 52 -15.56 -4.06 -0.30
N TRP A 53 -15.85 -5.30 0.11
CA TRP A 53 -14.83 -6.23 0.61
C TRP A 53 -13.74 -6.45 -0.44
N HIS A 54 -14.12 -6.73 -1.69
CA HIS A 54 -13.16 -6.88 -2.78
C HIS A 54 -12.31 -5.61 -2.98
N ALA A 55 -12.95 -4.43 -3.05
CA ALA A 55 -12.23 -3.17 -3.19
C ALA A 55 -11.26 -2.93 -2.02
N HIS A 56 -11.69 -3.18 -0.79
CA HIS A 56 -10.87 -3.05 0.41
C HIS A 56 -9.65 -3.97 0.35
N GLU A 57 -9.88 -5.25 0.05
CA GLU A 57 -8.82 -6.25 0.07
C GLU A 57 -7.80 -6.07 -1.06
N MET A 58 -8.22 -5.60 -2.23
CA MET A 58 -7.29 -5.30 -3.32
C MET A 58 -6.50 -4.01 -3.06
N VAL A 59 -7.14 -2.98 -2.52
CA VAL A 59 -6.48 -1.69 -2.27
C VAL A 59 -5.62 -1.77 -1.00
N PHE A 60 -6.20 -2.14 0.14
CA PHE A 60 -5.55 -2.09 1.45
C PHE A 60 -4.96 -3.41 1.90
N GLY A 61 -5.42 -4.56 1.39
CA GLY A 61 -4.81 -5.86 1.72
C GLY A 61 -3.59 -6.15 0.89
N TYR A 62 -3.81 -6.38 -0.40
CA TYR A 62 -2.76 -6.55 -1.39
C TYR A 62 -1.84 -5.33 -1.46
N GLY A 63 -2.40 -4.12 -1.59
CA GLY A 63 -1.61 -2.91 -1.75
C GLY A 63 -0.72 -2.60 -0.54
N SER A 64 -1.20 -2.79 0.70
CA SER A 64 -0.36 -2.58 1.89
C SER A 64 0.76 -3.63 2.02
N ALA A 65 0.50 -4.88 1.62
CA ALA A 65 1.55 -5.90 1.55
C ALA A 65 2.64 -5.51 0.54
N ALA A 66 2.26 -5.14 -0.69
CA ALA A 66 3.20 -4.68 -1.70
C ALA A 66 4.01 -3.46 -1.21
N LEU A 67 3.35 -2.50 -0.57
CA LEU A 67 3.97 -1.34 0.05
C LEU A 67 4.96 -1.71 1.16
N GLY A 68 4.61 -2.65 2.03
CA GLY A 68 5.48 -3.18 3.07
C GLY A 68 6.75 -3.84 2.49
N GLY A 69 6.58 -4.67 1.45
CA GLY A 69 7.68 -5.32 0.75
C GLY A 69 8.63 -4.31 0.11
N PHE A 70 8.08 -3.29 -0.54
CA PHE A 70 8.84 -2.21 -1.14
C PHE A 70 9.58 -1.36 -0.09
N LEU A 71 8.88 -0.78 0.88
CA LEU A 71 9.47 0.18 1.82
C LEU A 71 10.51 -0.46 2.74
N LEU A 72 10.29 -1.68 3.22
CA LEU A 72 11.27 -2.39 4.05
C LEU A 72 12.55 -2.75 3.31
N THR A 73 12.54 -2.68 1.98
CA THR A 73 13.70 -2.95 1.12
C THR A 73 14.34 -1.66 0.62
N ALA A 74 13.53 -0.72 0.14
CA ALA A 74 14.00 0.51 -0.47
C ALA A 74 14.59 1.50 0.55
N VAL A 75 13.95 1.64 1.72
CA VAL A 75 14.35 2.65 2.71
C VAL A 75 15.72 2.37 3.34
N PRO A 76 16.05 1.12 3.75
CA PRO A 76 17.41 0.79 4.17
C PRO A 76 18.46 1.14 3.10
N ASN A 77 18.17 0.81 1.83
CA ASN A 77 19.07 1.12 0.71
C ASN A 77 19.26 2.64 0.51
N TRP A 78 18.20 3.44 0.62
CA TRP A 78 18.31 4.90 0.51
C TRP A 78 19.06 5.57 1.67
N THR A 79 18.99 4.96 2.86
CA THR A 79 19.56 5.50 4.10
C THR A 79 20.93 4.92 4.45
N GLY A 80 21.36 3.85 3.75
CA GLY A 80 22.55 3.08 4.11
C GLY A 80 22.41 2.34 5.45
N ALA A 81 21.19 2.21 5.97
CA ALA A 81 20.93 1.54 7.22
C ALA A 81 20.87 0.01 7.04
N ALA A 82 21.12 -0.74 8.12
CA ALA A 82 20.84 -2.16 8.12
C ALA A 82 19.34 -2.44 7.92
N GLY A 83 19.03 -3.53 7.23
CA GLY A 83 17.66 -4.00 7.01
C GLY A 83 16.90 -4.23 8.31
N ALA A 84 15.57 -4.32 8.20
CA ALA A 84 14.73 -4.63 9.36
C ALA A 84 15.08 -6.01 9.94
N ARG A 85 15.09 -6.11 11.27
CA ARG A 85 15.34 -7.39 11.95
C ARG A 85 14.22 -8.39 11.63
N HIS A 86 14.57 -9.67 11.52
CA HIS A 86 13.62 -10.75 11.20
C HIS A 86 12.39 -10.78 12.12
N TRP A 87 12.54 -10.50 13.42
CA TRP A 87 11.41 -10.48 14.35
C TRP A 87 10.42 -9.35 14.04
N PHE A 88 10.91 -8.19 13.59
CA PHE A 88 10.06 -7.07 13.21
C PHE A 88 9.26 -7.40 11.96
N ILE A 89 9.92 -8.03 10.97
CA ILE A 89 9.26 -8.49 9.74
C ILE A 89 8.16 -9.51 10.09
N GLY A 90 8.47 -10.47 10.98
CA GLY A 90 7.50 -11.45 11.45
C GLY A 90 6.30 -10.82 12.16
N LEU A 91 6.54 -9.88 13.08
CA LEU A 91 5.48 -9.14 13.77
C LEU A 91 4.61 -8.35 12.78
N ALA A 92 5.22 -7.58 11.89
CA ALA A 92 4.50 -6.77 10.93
C ALA A 92 3.66 -7.64 9.97
N ALA A 93 4.19 -8.78 9.53
CA ALA A 93 3.46 -9.74 8.71
C ALA A 93 2.30 -10.40 9.47
N ALA A 94 2.49 -10.73 10.75
CA ALA A 94 1.43 -11.27 11.59
C ALA A 94 0.29 -10.26 11.80
N VAL A 95 0.62 -8.98 12.04
CA VAL A 95 -0.40 -7.91 12.17
C VAL A 95 -1.14 -7.70 10.85
N TRP A 96 -0.44 -7.66 9.72
CA TRP A 96 -1.07 -7.56 8.41
C TRP A 96 -2.03 -8.73 8.13
N LEU A 97 -1.59 -9.96 8.41
CA LEU A 97 -2.40 -11.16 8.22
C LEU A 97 -3.61 -11.16 9.17
N ALA A 98 -3.44 -10.72 10.41
CA ALA A 98 -4.53 -10.60 11.38
C ALA A 98 -5.61 -9.64 10.87
N GLY A 99 -5.24 -8.53 10.21
CA GLY A 99 -6.18 -7.63 9.55
C GLY A 99 -7.02 -8.34 8.48
N ARG A 100 -6.36 -9.13 7.61
CA ARG A 100 -7.05 -9.90 6.56
C ARG A 100 -8.03 -10.93 7.13
N VAL A 101 -7.61 -11.64 8.18
CA VAL A 101 -8.47 -12.59 8.88
C VAL A 101 -9.66 -11.87 9.53
N ALA A 102 -9.43 -10.72 10.17
CA ALA A 102 -10.48 -9.92 10.80
C ALA A 102 -11.51 -9.41 9.79
N LEU A 103 -11.07 -8.95 8.61
CA LEU A 103 -11.97 -8.58 7.51
C LEU A 103 -12.76 -9.78 7.00
N TRP A 104 -12.10 -10.92 6.77
CA TRP A 104 -12.75 -12.14 6.27
C TRP A 104 -13.85 -12.63 7.20
N VAL A 105 -13.64 -12.59 8.52
CA VAL A 105 -14.61 -13.03 9.53
C VAL A 105 -15.41 -11.88 10.15
N SER A 106 -15.43 -10.72 9.50
CA SER A 106 -16.07 -9.50 10.02
C SER A 106 -17.57 -9.65 10.26
N GLY A 107 -18.23 -10.64 9.66
CA GLY A 107 -19.62 -10.99 9.94
C GLY A 107 -19.86 -11.46 11.39
N SER A 108 -18.81 -11.82 12.12
CA SER A 108 -18.88 -12.28 13.52
C SER A 108 -18.12 -11.38 14.49
N LEU A 109 -17.57 -10.24 14.04
CA LEU A 109 -16.75 -9.35 14.86
C LEU A 109 -17.36 -7.94 14.91
N PRO A 110 -17.17 -7.19 16.02
CA PRO A 110 -17.55 -5.79 16.07
C PRO A 110 -16.77 -4.96 15.03
N PRO A 111 -17.41 -4.05 14.28
CA PRO A 111 -16.74 -3.24 13.25
C PRO A 111 -15.51 -2.47 13.76
N GLY A 112 -15.58 -1.92 14.97
CA GLY A 112 -14.45 -1.20 15.57
C GLY A 112 -13.23 -2.08 15.83
N LEU A 113 -13.42 -3.37 16.16
CA LEU A 113 -12.32 -4.32 16.33
C LEU A 113 -11.68 -4.66 14.99
N VAL A 114 -12.51 -4.90 13.97
CA VAL A 114 -12.07 -5.17 12.59
C VAL A 114 -11.21 -4.00 12.08
N ALA A 115 -11.72 -2.78 12.20
CA ALA A 115 -11.00 -1.57 11.82
C ALA A 115 -9.68 -1.40 12.59
N ALA A 116 -9.68 -1.58 13.92
CA ALA A 116 -8.48 -1.42 14.73
C ALA A 116 -7.36 -2.40 14.34
N VAL A 117 -7.69 -3.67 14.12
CA VAL A 117 -6.70 -4.70 13.72
C VAL A 117 -6.20 -4.43 12.30
N ASP A 118 -7.11 -4.11 11.38
CA ASP A 118 -6.79 -3.85 9.99
C ASP A 118 -5.88 -2.62 9.80
N LEU A 119 -6.19 -1.54 10.52
CA LEU A 119 -5.47 -0.28 10.44
C LEU A 119 -4.09 -0.32 11.12
N ALA A 120 -3.81 -1.32 11.97
CA ALA A 120 -2.60 -1.34 12.81
C ALA A 120 -1.30 -1.56 12.04
N PHE A 121 -1.35 -2.25 10.89
CA PHE A 121 -0.14 -2.60 10.13
C PHE A 121 0.61 -1.36 9.62
N LEU A 122 -0.09 -0.40 9.02
CA LEU A 122 0.54 0.76 8.38
C LEU A 122 1.22 1.71 9.39
N PRO A 123 0.66 2.03 10.57
CA PRO A 123 1.37 2.78 11.60
C PRO A 123 2.65 2.10 12.09
N ILE A 124 2.64 0.77 12.28
CA ILE A 124 3.84 0.01 12.65
C ILE A 124 4.92 0.14 11.58
N LEU A 125 4.54 0.00 10.31
CA LEU A 125 5.43 0.19 9.19
C LEU A 125 5.93 1.65 9.12
N TRP A 126 5.02 2.62 9.26
CA TRP A 126 5.31 4.04 9.20
C TRP A 126 6.36 4.44 10.23
N VAL A 127 6.19 4.05 11.50
CA VAL A 127 7.15 4.36 12.58
C VAL A 127 8.53 3.79 12.27
N LYS A 128 8.60 2.56 11.76
CA LYS A 128 9.86 1.93 11.37
C LYS A 128 10.56 2.70 10.26
N ILE A 129 9.82 3.08 9.22
CA ILE A 129 10.34 3.80 8.05
C ILE A 129 10.74 5.23 8.42
N ALA A 130 9.90 5.94 9.17
CA ALA A 130 10.15 7.29 9.66
C ALA A 130 11.43 7.34 10.51
N GLY A 131 11.62 6.38 11.42
CA GLY A 131 12.84 6.29 12.23
C GLY A 131 14.14 6.14 11.44
N LEU A 132 14.08 5.62 10.21
CA LEU A 132 15.25 5.55 9.30
C LEU A 132 15.40 6.85 8.50
N LEU A 133 14.30 7.36 7.93
CA LEU A 133 14.32 8.54 7.06
C LEU A 133 14.63 9.84 7.82
N LEU A 134 14.13 9.98 9.05
CA LEU A 134 14.31 11.20 9.84
C LEU A 134 15.72 11.37 10.41
N ARG A 135 16.56 10.32 10.41
CA ARG A 135 17.97 10.43 10.82
C ARG A 135 18.80 11.27 9.86
N ARG A 136 18.48 11.22 8.57
CA ARG A 136 19.10 12.00 7.50
C ARG A 136 18.02 12.39 6.48
N PRO A 137 17.18 13.39 6.80
CA PRO A 137 16.00 13.69 6.03
C PRO A 137 16.36 14.14 4.62
N LYS A 138 15.82 13.44 3.63
CA LYS A 138 15.81 13.88 2.23
C LYS A 138 14.35 14.10 1.83
N PRO A 139 13.93 15.31 1.43
CA PRO A 139 12.53 15.61 1.09
C PRO A 139 11.94 14.60 0.09
N GLN A 140 12.77 14.23 -0.87
CA GLN A 140 12.49 13.25 -1.91
C GLN A 140 12.05 11.88 -1.36
N ASN A 141 12.55 11.49 -0.18
CA ASN A 141 12.24 10.21 0.45
C ASN A 141 11.17 10.38 1.54
N LEU A 142 11.10 11.56 2.19
CA LEU A 142 10.06 11.87 3.16
C LEU A 142 8.66 11.91 2.55
N VAL A 143 8.56 12.20 1.24
CA VAL A 143 7.28 12.13 0.51
C VAL A 143 6.55 10.80 0.69
N PHE A 144 7.27 9.69 0.83
CA PHE A 144 6.67 8.37 1.06
C PHE A 144 5.94 8.30 2.40
N LEU A 145 6.43 8.97 3.45
CA LEU A 145 5.69 9.04 4.73
C LEU A 145 4.35 9.74 4.54
N GLY A 146 4.31 10.79 3.73
CA GLY A 146 3.08 11.48 3.36
C GLY A 146 2.09 10.57 2.64
N PHE A 147 2.53 9.86 1.61
CA PHE A 147 1.67 8.92 0.89
C PHE A 147 1.22 7.73 1.75
N VAL A 148 2.07 7.19 2.63
CA VAL A 148 1.65 6.14 3.58
C VAL A 148 0.57 6.68 4.53
N THR A 149 0.70 7.92 5.01
CA THR A 149 -0.34 8.57 5.82
C THR A 149 -1.64 8.74 5.05
N LEU A 150 -1.60 9.23 3.80
CA LEU A 150 -2.78 9.36 2.95
C LEU A 150 -3.45 8.01 2.69
N PHE A 151 -2.65 6.97 2.44
CA PHE A 151 -3.12 5.61 2.25
C PHE A 151 -3.77 5.03 3.52
N TRP A 152 -3.23 5.34 4.71
CA TRP A 152 -3.86 4.96 5.98
C TRP A 152 -5.17 5.71 6.22
N LEU A 153 -5.22 7.01 5.95
CA LEU A 153 -6.44 7.82 6.06
C LEU A 153 -7.52 7.33 5.10
N ALA A 154 -7.14 6.90 3.90
CA ALA A 154 -8.04 6.29 2.93
C ALA A 154 -8.62 4.96 3.45
N ASN A 155 -7.80 4.12 4.10
CA ASN A 155 -8.29 2.89 4.72
C ASN A 155 -9.27 3.21 5.87
N LEU A 156 -8.92 4.20 6.71
CA LEU A 156 -9.79 4.65 7.79
C LEU A 156 -11.14 5.15 7.24
N ALA A 157 -11.13 5.95 6.17
CA ALA A 157 -12.35 6.44 5.54
C ALA A 157 -13.26 5.28 5.08
N MET A 158 -12.67 4.22 4.52
CA MET A 158 -13.44 3.04 4.10
C MET A 158 -14.06 2.29 5.29
N HIS A 159 -13.33 2.16 6.40
CA HIS A 159 -13.88 1.61 7.65
C HIS A 159 -14.98 2.49 8.25
N LEU A 160 -14.82 3.81 8.21
CA LEU A 160 -15.84 4.75 8.70
C LEU A 160 -17.09 4.75 7.83
N GLY A 161 -16.95 4.60 6.50
CA GLY A 161 -18.08 4.44 5.58
C GLY A 161 -18.83 3.14 5.82
N TRP A 162 -18.10 2.02 5.90
CA TRP A 162 -18.70 0.73 6.25
C TRP A 162 -19.42 0.74 7.62
N ALA A 163 -18.88 1.46 8.60
CA ALA A 163 -19.50 1.60 9.92
C ALA A 163 -20.72 2.56 9.94
N GLY A 164 -21.05 3.23 8.83
CA GLY A 164 -22.11 4.23 8.74
C GLY A 164 -21.79 5.53 9.49
N ILE A 165 -20.51 5.81 9.77
CA ILE A 165 -20.04 7.03 10.44
C ILE A 165 -19.73 8.14 9.42
N TRP A 166 -19.31 7.76 8.22
CA TRP A 166 -19.01 8.67 7.13
C TRP A 166 -19.72 8.24 5.85
N ASP A 167 -20.82 8.89 5.51
CA ASP A 167 -21.55 8.66 4.25
C ASP A 167 -20.64 8.85 3.02
N GLY A 168 -20.50 7.79 2.21
CA GLY A 168 -19.64 7.78 1.02
C GLY A 168 -18.16 7.48 1.31
N GLY A 169 -17.79 7.25 2.59
CA GLY A 169 -16.42 6.96 3.01
C GLY A 169 -15.84 5.71 2.35
N GLU A 170 -16.66 4.72 2.01
CA GLU A 170 -16.29 3.51 1.29
C GLU A 170 -15.80 3.78 -0.14
N ILE A 171 -16.48 4.66 -0.86
CA ILE A 171 -16.12 5.06 -2.23
C ILE A 171 -14.93 6.02 -2.21
N SER A 172 -15.02 7.08 -1.40
CA SER A 172 -13.96 8.09 -1.25
C SER A 172 -12.66 7.45 -0.75
N GLY A 173 -12.76 6.56 0.24
CA GLY A 173 -11.64 5.79 0.78
C GLY A 173 -10.99 4.89 -0.27
N ALA A 174 -11.77 4.11 -1.03
CA ALA A 174 -11.21 3.26 -2.09
C ALA A 174 -10.49 4.08 -3.17
N ARG A 175 -11.11 5.16 -3.66
CA ARG A 175 -10.50 6.07 -4.65
C ARG A 175 -9.23 6.72 -4.12
N ALA A 176 -9.26 7.18 -2.87
CA ALA A 176 -8.10 7.78 -2.24
C ALA A 176 -6.96 6.76 -2.03
N GLY A 177 -7.28 5.52 -1.67
CA GLY A 177 -6.30 4.46 -1.53
C GLY A 177 -5.61 4.14 -2.86
N ILE A 178 -6.38 4.02 -3.94
CA ILE A 178 -5.86 3.85 -5.30
C ILE A 178 -5.00 5.06 -5.70
N GLY A 179 -5.48 6.27 -5.46
CA GLY A 179 -4.76 7.52 -5.76
C GLY A 179 -3.42 7.60 -5.01
N ALA A 180 -3.38 7.18 -3.75
CA ALA A 180 -2.15 7.17 -2.96
C ALA A 180 -1.15 6.13 -3.48
N LEU A 181 -1.60 4.92 -3.85
CA LEU A 181 -0.75 3.90 -4.47
C LEU A 181 -0.23 4.35 -5.84
N ALA A 182 -1.10 4.85 -6.70
CA ALA A 182 -0.74 5.39 -8.01
C ALA A 182 0.25 6.55 -7.86
N GLY A 183 0.02 7.45 -6.91
CA GLY A 183 0.94 8.56 -6.62
C GLY A 183 2.32 8.08 -6.19
N MET A 184 2.41 7.07 -5.31
CA MET A 184 3.70 6.46 -4.97
C MET A 184 4.38 5.83 -6.19
N ILE A 185 3.64 5.10 -7.03
CA ILE A 185 4.18 4.51 -8.26
C ILE A 185 4.72 5.59 -9.20
N LEU A 186 3.98 6.69 -9.40
CA LEU A 186 4.41 7.82 -10.22
C LEU A 186 5.69 8.47 -9.68
N VAL A 187 5.78 8.70 -8.37
CA VAL A 187 6.96 9.28 -7.74
C VAL A 187 8.17 8.35 -7.83
N ILE A 188 7.98 7.04 -7.65
CA ILE A 188 9.05 6.05 -7.82
C ILE A 188 9.47 6.00 -9.29
N GLY A 189 8.54 5.81 -10.22
CA GLY A 189 8.80 5.70 -11.65
C GLY A 189 9.51 6.93 -12.21
N GLY A 190 9.04 8.12 -11.85
CA GLY A 190 9.62 9.40 -12.26
C GLY A 190 11.01 9.68 -11.69
N ARG A 191 11.48 8.93 -10.70
CA ARG A 191 12.85 9.08 -10.14
C ARG A 191 13.77 7.93 -10.50
N VAL A 192 13.25 6.71 -10.44
CA VAL A 192 14.01 5.48 -10.68
C VAL A 192 14.29 5.30 -12.17
N GLY A 193 13.32 5.61 -13.05
CA GLY A 193 13.51 5.59 -14.50
C GLY A 193 14.66 6.48 -14.95
N PRO A 194 14.63 7.79 -14.67
CA PRO A 194 15.73 8.70 -15.02
C PRO A 194 17.07 8.31 -14.40
N ALA A 195 17.07 7.83 -13.15
CA ALA A 195 18.30 7.35 -12.50
C ALA A 195 18.91 6.15 -13.23
N PHE A 196 18.10 5.16 -13.64
CA PHE A 196 18.60 4.02 -14.41
C PHE A 196 19.08 4.41 -15.81
N THR A 197 18.36 5.29 -16.50
CA THR A 197 18.79 5.82 -17.80
C THR A 197 20.15 6.53 -17.68
N ARG A 198 20.30 7.42 -16.70
CA ARG A 198 21.56 8.14 -16.47
C ARG A 198 22.70 7.20 -16.10
N ASN A 199 22.45 6.19 -15.26
CA ASN A 199 23.45 5.18 -14.91
C ASN A 199 23.90 4.36 -16.11
N ALA A 200 22.97 3.99 -17.02
CA ALA A 200 23.31 3.29 -18.26
C ALA A 200 24.17 4.16 -19.19
N MET A 201 23.79 5.42 -19.40
CA MET A 201 24.54 6.35 -20.25
C MET A 201 25.95 6.65 -19.71
N HIS A 202 26.10 6.76 -18.39
CA HIS A 202 27.41 6.88 -17.76
C HIS A 202 28.30 5.67 -18.03
N ARG A 203 27.74 4.46 -17.96
CA ARG A 203 28.47 3.23 -18.27
C ARG A 203 28.93 3.19 -19.73
N ASP A 204 28.13 3.77 -20.62
CA ASP A 204 28.43 3.83 -22.06
C ASP A 204 29.35 5.02 -22.43
N GLY A 205 29.87 5.76 -21.42
CA GLY A 205 30.82 6.84 -21.61
C GLY A 205 30.22 8.13 -22.19
N VAL A 206 28.90 8.28 -22.14
CA VAL A 206 28.24 9.49 -22.62
C VAL A 206 28.68 10.70 -21.77
N PRO A 207 29.16 11.80 -22.39
CA PRO A 207 29.58 12.98 -21.65
C PRO A 207 28.44 13.59 -20.82
N GLU A 208 28.77 14.12 -19.64
CA GLU A 208 27.82 14.74 -18.70
C GLU A 208 26.93 15.81 -19.36
N ALA A 209 27.48 16.57 -20.32
CA ALA A 209 26.77 17.61 -21.05
C ALA A 209 25.66 17.08 -21.97
N ALA A 210 25.73 15.80 -22.37
CA ALA A 210 24.77 15.13 -23.25
C ALA A 210 23.76 14.26 -22.48
N LEU A 211 23.84 14.22 -21.14
CA LEU A 211 22.86 13.50 -20.33
C LEU A 211 21.52 14.24 -20.30
N PRO A 212 20.39 13.51 -20.27
CA PRO A 212 19.08 14.11 -20.05
C PRO A 212 19.07 14.95 -18.79
N ARG A 213 18.54 16.17 -18.90
CA ARG A 213 18.34 17.07 -17.76
C ARG A 213 16.86 17.22 -17.49
N ASP A 214 16.47 16.90 -16.27
CA ASP A 214 15.11 17.13 -15.82
C ASP A 214 14.95 18.62 -15.46
N TRP A 215 13.79 19.19 -15.78
CA TRP A 215 13.42 20.49 -15.25
C TRP A 215 13.32 20.41 -13.71
N PRO A 216 14.00 21.29 -12.93
CA PRO A 216 14.01 21.19 -11.47
C PRO A 216 12.62 21.20 -10.81
N GLY A 217 11.64 21.83 -11.47
CA GLY A 217 10.25 21.89 -11.00
C GLY A 217 9.42 20.63 -11.29
N PHE A 218 9.89 19.73 -12.16
CA PHE A 218 9.10 18.58 -12.60
C PHE A 218 8.75 17.64 -11.45
N THR A 219 9.76 17.25 -10.64
CA THR A 219 9.57 16.36 -9.49
C THR A 219 8.60 16.93 -8.43
N PRO A 220 8.77 18.15 -7.91
CA PRO A 220 7.84 18.70 -6.92
C PRO A 220 6.43 18.89 -7.49
N VAL A 221 6.28 19.33 -8.74
CA VAL A 221 4.96 19.43 -9.39
C VAL A 221 4.29 18.07 -9.48
N MET A 222 5.00 17.04 -9.95
CA MET A 222 4.49 15.67 -10.02
C MET A 222 4.07 15.13 -8.66
N ILE A 223 4.86 15.38 -7.61
CA ILE A 223 4.52 14.98 -6.24
C ILE A 223 3.23 15.66 -5.78
N VAL A 224 3.10 16.98 -5.99
CA VAL A 224 1.91 17.73 -5.60
C VAL A 224 0.69 17.22 -6.35
N LEU A 225 0.76 17.08 -7.67
CA LEU A 225 -0.35 16.54 -8.48
C LEU A 225 -0.73 15.13 -8.05
N ALA A 226 0.25 14.27 -7.80
CA ALA A 226 0.03 12.91 -7.32
C ALA A 226 -0.61 12.86 -5.93
N ALA A 227 -0.29 13.81 -5.04
CA ALA A 227 -0.89 13.90 -3.70
C ALA A 227 -2.28 14.54 -3.72
N LEU A 228 -2.57 15.43 -4.69
CA LEU A 228 -3.89 16.03 -4.86
C LEU A 228 -4.95 14.99 -5.21
N LEU A 229 -4.62 13.94 -5.96
CA LEU A 229 -5.57 12.87 -6.32
C LEU A 229 -6.22 12.18 -5.09
N PRO A 230 -5.45 11.59 -4.15
CA PRO A 230 -6.05 10.99 -2.97
C PRO A 230 -6.67 12.02 -2.03
N LEU A 231 -6.12 13.25 -1.95
CA LEU A 231 -6.70 14.31 -1.12
C LEU A 231 -8.06 14.76 -1.64
N SER A 232 -8.20 14.98 -2.95
CA SER A 232 -9.47 15.37 -3.56
C SER A 232 -10.51 14.26 -3.41
N ALA A 233 -10.11 13.00 -3.54
CA ALA A 233 -11.01 11.86 -3.35
C ALA A 233 -11.52 11.75 -1.90
N LEU A 234 -10.75 12.18 -0.90
CA LEU A 234 -11.19 12.24 0.50
C LEU A 234 -12.07 13.45 0.80
N MET A 235 -11.90 14.56 0.09
CA MET A 235 -12.59 15.82 0.38
C MET A 235 -13.86 16.03 -0.44
N LEU A 236 -13.96 15.40 -1.61
CA LEU A 236 -15.06 15.54 -2.56
C LEU A 236 -15.75 14.18 -2.71
N PRO A 237 -17.02 14.03 -2.30
CA PRO A 237 -17.80 12.82 -2.48
C PRO A 237 -18.04 12.49 -3.97
#